data_AF-A0A6N7IJF7-F1
#
_entry.id   AF-A0A6N7IJF7-F1
#
_cell.length_a   1.000
_cell.length_b   1.000
_cell.length_c   1.000
_cell.angle_alpha   90.00
_cell.angle_beta   90.00
_cell.angle_gamma   90.00
#
_symmetry.space_group_name_H-M   'P 1'
#
loop_
_entity.id
_entity.type
_entity.pdbx_description
1 polymer ?
#
loop_
_entity_poly.entity_id
_entity_poly.type
_entity_poly.pdbx_seq_one_letter_code
_entity_poly.pdbx_strand_id
1 'polypeptide(L)'
;MSQTTIRIDDELLAEAKAFAARQHRSLNSVVEDALRQILRRHEMAKERPRVELPVFSGEPGFQPWVDPSLDIKHITDELDTQDFVEGFRRNDAP
;
A
#
# COMPACT_ATOMS: atom_id res chain seq x y z
N MET A 1 2.67 15.53 24.24
CA MET A 1 3.88 14.69 24.05
C MET A 1 4.35 14.22 25.41
N SER A 2 4.56 12.92 25.57
CA SER A 2 5.21 12.33 26.76
C SER A 2 6.66 11.97 26.41
N GLN A 3 7.56 12.04 27.39
CA GLN A 3 8.94 11.60 27.24
C GLN A 3 9.09 10.23 27.88
N THR A 4 9.75 9.30 27.18
CA THR A 4 10.00 7.95 27.66
C THR A 4 11.44 7.57 27.39
N THR A 5 12.13 7.07 28.40
CA THR A 5 13.52 6.57 28.27
C THR A 5 13.46 5.06 28.12
N ILE A 6 14.01 4.54 27.02
CA ILE A 6 14.09 3.11 26.74
C ILE A 6 15.56 2.68 26.59
N ARG A 7 15.83 1.41 26.87
CA ARG A 7 17.13 0.79 26.54
C ARG A 7 17.01 0.15 25.15
N ILE A 8 17.98 0.42 24.29
CA ILE A 8 18.09 -0.13 22.95
C ILE A 8 19.52 -0.61 22.74
N ASP A 9 19.69 -1.64 21.93
CA ASP A 9 21.00 -2.10 21.50
C ASP A 9 21.76 -0.99 20.74
N ASP A 10 23.07 -0.90 20.96
CA ASP A 10 23.89 0.18 20.41
C ASP A 10 24.05 0.09 18.88
N GLU A 11 24.11 -1.13 18.33
CA GLU A 11 24.19 -1.35 16.89
C GLU A 11 22.88 -0.94 16.22
N LEU A 12 21.74 -1.33 16.83
CA LEU A 12 20.42 -0.92 16.36
C LEU A 12 20.23 0.60 16.43
N LEU A 13 20.73 1.26 17.48
CA LEU A 13 20.68 2.71 17.60
C LEU A 13 21.49 3.40 16.49
N ALA A 14 22.68 2.87 16.17
CA ALA A 14 23.53 3.38 15.11
C ALA A 14 22.85 3.24 13.74
N GLU A 15 22.26 2.07 13.46
CA GLU A 15 21.53 1.83 12.21
C GLU A 15 20.31 2.77 12.08
N ALA A 16 19.52 2.91 13.14
CA ALA A 16 18.36 3.79 13.16
C ALA A 16 18.74 5.25 12.91
N LYS A 17 19.86 5.72 13.49
CA LYS A 17 20.39 7.07 13.24
C LYS A 17 20.83 7.24 11.79
N ALA A 18 21.54 6.26 11.23
CA ALA A 18 21.97 6.30 9.84
C ALA A 18 20.77 6.32 8.88
N PHE A 19 19.74 5.52 9.16
CA PHE A 19 18.48 5.53 8.41
C PHE A 19 17.77 6.89 8.49
N ALA A 20 17.63 7.46 9.69
CA ALA A 20 17.00 8.76 9.88
C ALA A 20 17.75 9.88 9.11
N ALA A 21 19.08 9.86 9.15
CA ALA A 21 19.92 10.82 8.43
C ALA A 21 19.75 10.71 6.90
N ARG A 22 19.75 9.48 6.35
CA ARG A 22 19.52 9.24 4.91
C ARG A 22 18.15 9.75 4.44
N GLN A 23 17.14 9.64 5.29
CA GLN A 23 15.78 10.07 4.96
C GLN A 23 15.51 11.55 5.30
N HIS A 24 16.51 12.30 5.79
CA HIS A 24 16.34 13.69 6.28
C HIS A 24 15.27 13.82 7.38
N ARG A 25 15.19 12.84 8.27
CA ARG A 25 14.19 12.77 9.36
C ARG A 25 14.88 12.71 10.72
N SER A 26 14.12 13.05 11.77
CA SER A 26 14.59 12.86 13.15
C SER A 26 14.45 11.40 13.58
N LEU A 27 15.33 10.95 14.48
CA LEU A 27 15.23 9.61 15.09
C LEU A 27 13.87 9.41 15.78
N ASN A 28 13.35 10.44 16.47
CA ASN A 28 12.04 10.38 17.12
C ASN A 28 10.92 10.08 16.12
N SER A 29 10.92 10.73 14.95
CA SER A 29 9.90 10.51 13.93
C SER A 29 9.97 9.10 13.34
N VAL A 30 11.17 8.55 13.17
CA VAL A 30 11.37 7.16 12.72
C VAL A 30 10.84 6.17 13.75
N VAL A 31 11.16 6.37 15.03
CA VAL A 31 10.70 5.52 16.13
C VAL A 31 9.17 5.58 16.26
N GLU A 32 8.57 6.76 16.19
CA GLU A 32 7.12 6.92 16.25
C GLU A 32 6.41 6.20 15.11
N ASP A 33 6.90 6.35 13.88
CA ASP A 33 6.32 5.66 12.71
C ASP A 33 6.41 4.14 12.85
N ALA A 34 7.57 3.63 13.28
CA ALA A 34 7.77 2.20 13.50
C ALA A 34 6.79 1.65 14.54
N LEU A 35 6.65 2.33 15.69
CA LEU A 35 5.69 1.96 16.73
C LEU A 35 4.26 1.97 16.20
N ARG A 36 3.89 3.02 15.47
CA ARG A 36 2.54 3.15 14.90
C ARG A 36 2.25 2.05 13.89
N GLN A 37 3.24 1.65 13.09
CA GLN A 37 3.09 0.54 12.14
C GLN A 37 2.95 -0.81 12.85
N ILE A 38 3.73 -1.06 13.90
CA ILE A 38 3.65 -2.29 14.70
C ILE A 38 2.28 -2.42 15.36
N LEU A 39 1.80 -1.35 16.02
CA LEU A 39 0.50 -1.35 16.70
C LEU A 39 -0.65 -1.55 15.71
N ARG A 40 -0.67 -0.81 14.60
CA ARG A 40 -1.70 -0.97 13.56
C ARG A 40 -1.70 -2.37 12.96
N ARG A 41 -0.52 -2.94 12.68
CA ARG A 41 -0.43 -4.31 12.15
C ARG A 41 -1.04 -5.33 13.11
N HIS A 42 -0.81 -5.14 14.41
CA HIS A 42 -1.36 -6.01 15.44
C HIS A 42 -2.88 -5.86 15.61
N GLU A 43 -3.42 -4.63 15.50
CA GLU A 43 -4.87 -4.39 15.48
C GLU A 43 -5.54 -5.02 14.25
N MET A 44 -5.01 -4.77 13.05
CA MET A 44 -5.55 -5.34 11.81
C MET A 44 -5.50 -6.87 11.78
N ALA A 45 -4.51 -7.49 12.43
CA ALA A 45 -4.46 -8.94 12.53
C ALA A 45 -5.56 -9.52 13.43
N LYS A 46 -6.04 -8.76 14.42
CA LYS A 46 -7.13 -9.18 15.33
C LYS A 46 -8.51 -8.99 14.72
N GLU A 47 -8.70 -7.97 13.89
CA GLU A 47 -10.02 -7.56 13.40
C GLU A 47 -10.38 -8.09 12.02
N ARG A 48 -9.55 -8.92 11.39
CA ARG A 48 -9.86 -9.45 10.05
C ARG A 48 -10.78 -10.68 10.17
N PRO A 49 -12.10 -10.56 9.93
CA PRO A 49 -12.93 -11.74 9.78
C PRO A 49 -12.40 -12.55 8.59
N ARG A 50 -12.45 -13.87 8.71
CA ARG A 50 -12.16 -14.75 7.59
C ARG A 50 -13.19 -14.47 6.49
N VAL A 51 -12.74 -13.86 5.40
CA VAL A 51 -13.57 -13.66 4.22
C VAL A 51 -13.48 -14.92 3.37
N GLU A 52 -14.61 -15.55 3.10
CA GLU A 52 -14.69 -16.56 2.06
C GLU A 52 -14.68 -15.83 0.72
N LEU A 53 -13.56 -15.93 0.00
CA LEU A 53 -13.47 -15.40 -1.34
C LEU A 53 -14.37 -16.25 -2.25
N PRO A 54 -15.33 -15.64 -2.98
CA PRO A 54 -16.12 -16.39 -3.95
C PRO A 54 -15.17 -16.98 -4.99
N VAL A 55 -15.18 -18.31 -5.11
CA VAL A 55 -14.44 -19.01 -6.16
C VAL A 55 -15.31 -19.01 -7.41
N PHE A 56 -14.77 -18.48 -8.51
CA PHE A 56 -15.44 -18.57 -9.80
C PHE A 56 -15.41 -20.03 -10.27
N SER A 57 -16.59 -20.62 -10.47
CA SER A 57 -16.76 -22.02 -10.93
C SER A 57 -16.98 -22.15 -12.43
N GLY A 58 -16.89 -21.05 -13.18
CA GLY A 58 -17.00 -21.09 -14.64
C GLY A 58 -15.76 -21.67 -15.30
N GLU A 59 -15.87 -21.99 -16.59
CA GLU A 59 -14.74 -22.48 -17.36
C GLU A 59 -13.59 -21.45 -17.35
N PRO A 60 -12.35 -21.90 -17.10
CA PRO A 60 -11.19 -21.02 -17.15
C PRO A 60 -10.96 -20.58 -18.60
N GLY A 61 -10.81 -19.28 -18.82
CA GLY A 61 -10.57 -18.74 -20.14
C GLY A 61 -11.02 -17.30 -20.28
N PHE A 62 -10.62 -16.69 -21.39
CA PHE A 62 -11.13 -15.39 -21.78
C PHE A 62 -12.57 -15.52 -22.31
N GLN A 63 -13.36 -14.46 -22.14
CA GLN A 63 -14.68 -14.40 -22.78
C GLN A 63 -14.49 -14.46 -24.32
N PRO A 64 -15.46 -14.98 -25.08
CA PRO A 64 -15.31 -15.16 -26.54
C PRO A 64 -14.95 -13.88 -27.32
N TRP A 65 -15.27 -12.71 -26.76
CA TRP A 65 -14.98 -11.41 -27.36
C TRP A 65 -13.67 -10.77 -26.86
N VAL A 66 -12.94 -11.42 -25.96
CA VAL A 66 -11.66 -10.94 -25.45
C VAL A 66 -10.54 -11.65 -26.19
N ASP A 67 -9.70 -10.86 -26.85
CA ASP A 67 -8.51 -11.36 -27.54
C ASP A 67 -7.47 -11.82 -26.48
N PRO A 68 -7.09 -13.11 -26.45
CA PRO A 68 -6.11 -13.63 -25.50
C PRO A 68 -4.67 -13.17 -25.77
N SER A 69 -4.40 -12.55 -26.93
CA SER A 69 -3.10 -12.00 -27.29
C SER A 69 -2.90 -10.56 -26.82
N LEU A 70 -3.95 -9.94 -26.28
CA LEU A 70 -3.88 -8.58 -25.74
C LEU A 70 -3.16 -8.57 -24.39
N ASP A 71 -1.90 -8.14 -24.41
CA ASP A 71 -1.16 -7.84 -23.18
C ASP A 71 -1.56 -6.47 -22.63
N ILE A 72 -1.53 -6.32 -21.30
CA ILE A 72 -1.84 -5.06 -20.59
C ILE A 72 -1.06 -3.89 -21.17
N LYS A 73 0.20 -4.12 -21.58
CA LYS A 73 1.05 -3.10 -22.22
C LYS A 73 0.47 -2.59 -23.53
N HIS A 74 -0.15 -3.46 -24.32
CA HIS A 74 -0.69 -3.11 -25.64
C HIS A 74 -1.94 -2.23 -25.53
N ILE A 75 -2.77 -2.48 -24.52
CA ILE A 75 -3.95 -1.65 -24.21
C ILE A 75 -3.55 -0.23 -23.77
N THR A 76 -2.38 -0.08 -23.12
CA THR A 76 -1.95 1.23 -22.61
C THR A 76 -1.32 2.13 -23.67
N ASP A 77 -0.81 1.55 -24.76
CA ASP A 77 -0.20 2.31 -25.86
C ASP A 77 -1.26 2.91 -26.80
N GLU A 78 -2.45 2.31 -26.90
CA GLU A 78 -3.54 2.77 -27.78
C GLU A 78 -4.51 3.76 -27.10
N LEU A 79 -4.61 3.71 -25.77
CA LEU A 79 -5.35 4.69 -24.99
C LEU A 79 -4.44 5.87 -24.65
N ASP A 80 -4.54 6.96 -25.41
CA ASP A 80 -3.96 8.24 -24.99
C ASP A 80 -4.60 8.64 -23.65
N THR A 81 -3.87 8.39 -22.55
CA THR A 81 -4.32 8.51 -21.15
C THR A 81 -4.89 9.88 -20.75
N GLN A 82 -4.88 10.87 -21.64
CA GLN A 82 -5.36 12.22 -21.35
C GLN A 82 -6.89 12.33 -21.22
N ASP A 83 -7.68 11.50 -21.90
CA ASP A 83 -9.15 11.60 -21.86
C ASP A 83 -9.80 10.91 -20.64
N PHE A 84 -9.12 9.96 -19.99
CA PHE A 84 -9.71 9.17 -18.90
C PHE A 84 -9.79 9.95 -17.56
N VAL A 85 -8.96 10.98 -17.37
CA VAL A 85 -8.87 11.73 -16.10
C VAL A 85 -9.97 12.79 -15.95
N GLU A 86 -10.58 13.26 -17.04
CA GLU A 86 -11.61 14.32 -16.97
C GLU A 86 -12.99 13.79 -16.54
N GLY A 87 -13.31 12.52 -16.77
CA GLY A 87 -14.61 11.93 -16.44
C GLY A 87 -14.87 11.76 -14.93
N PHE A 88 -13.82 11.60 -14.13
CA PHE A 88 -13.95 11.33 -12.69
C PHE A 88 -14.18 12.57 -11.82
N ARG A 89 -14.06 13.78 -12.37
CA ARG A 89 -14.27 15.03 -11.62
C ARG A 89 -15.72 15.55 -11.68
N ARG A 90 -16.63 14.86 -12.35
CA ARG A 90 -18.08 15.15 -12.39
C ARG A 90 -18.88 14.06 -11.67
N ASN A 91 -18.66 13.91 -10.37
CA ASN A 91 -19.71 13.37 -9.52
C ASN A 91 -19.59 13.91 -8.10
N ASP A 92 -19.55 15.24 -8.00
CA ASP A 92 -20.01 15.94 -6.80
C ASP A 92 -21.51 16.19 -6.95
N ALA A 93 -22.33 15.42 -6.23
CA ALA A 93 -23.37 15.92 -5.32
C ALA A 93 -24.35 14.79 -4.90
N PRO A 94 -24.81 14.75 -3.63
CA PRO A 94 -26.14 14.25 -3.28
C PRO A 94 -27.26 15.19 -3.75
#